data_AF-A0A814VC72-F1
#
_entry.id   AF-A0A814VC72-F1
#
_cell.length_a   1.000
_cell.length_b   1.000
_cell.length_c   1.000
_cell.angle_alpha   90.00
_cell.angle_beta   90.00
_cell.angle_gamma   90.00
#
_symmetry.space_group_name_H-M   'P 1'
#
loop_
_entity.id
_entity.type
_entity.pdbx_description
1 polymer ?
#
loop_
_entity_poly.entity_id
_entity_poly.type
_entity_poly.pdbx_seq_one_letter_code
_entity_poly.pdbx_strand_id
1 'polypeptide(L)'
;MNLNATLNSTYKLTENEIDTYVSNIRNVNLTINTNDSIIIAQPVNQGGNVTILGASFTRGIGGQIVNGANTNDIINSNLSAAAIISNQSLTGATSLNMLIIDKPTIYKNIENSTDKTLASSVIVATVQRNDSVLTQTNISLYFRVLNESQPNRVAQYFCSFYNTITLKWNESGCTRPQYNPTFDRYECTCNHLSTFALLWAPYAIPCAIIIHGLTIRICISSVSTQARHLLPLISCAVTIILFIFYIALSMTVYTKTAYDDEKQCFTSSSVLMFFVYFFLIFMFCVKTSVGYFNYLRFVRLFPEPSYRLLYIMLLISFFISITWVAFAAGFNSNSSFHITQLYPYKLCWFTRPAIYYFLTIPVGIFLLINIFIFIRVAQRIVNHVLYANSTHKPYERMKGCILVLLSSCATQGIGWLLGPFLTIANENTAQVLGWFFIIFNGLEGLWCILLYIIIWLQHWDERKRVMAAKELTKSKSLSYRKHEKHRKQDLYYDSFTGLSMDNEDSRRQSYIFDDLYNWEITDGTSTYC
;
A
#
# COMPACT_ATOMS: atom_id res chain seq x y z
N MET A 1 -10.15 -16.31 56.34
CA MET A 1 -8.73 -16.20 56.75
C MET A 1 -8.55 -14.84 57.41
N ASN A 2 -8.02 -14.81 58.64
CA ASN A 2 -7.71 -13.60 59.39
C ASN A 2 -6.63 -12.79 58.67
N LEU A 3 -6.99 -11.63 58.11
CA LEU A 3 -6.04 -10.64 57.60
C LEU A 3 -5.59 -9.73 58.75
N ASN A 4 -4.67 -10.25 59.57
CA ASN A 4 -3.83 -9.45 60.48
C ASN A 4 -2.39 -9.44 59.96
N ALA A 5 -2.22 -9.07 58.69
CA ALA A 5 -0.93 -8.70 58.14
C ALA A 5 -0.85 -7.17 58.19
N THR A 6 0.01 -6.66 59.07
CA THR A 6 0.49 -5.29 59.04
C THR A 6 1.07 -5.01 57.64
N LEU A 7 0.29 -4.33 56.81
CA LEU A 7 0.68 -3.87 55.47
C LEU A 7 1.80 -2.84 55.59
N ASN A 8 3.04 -3.32 55.67
CA ASN A 8 4.22 -2.50 55.43
C ASN A 8 4.21 -2.06 53.95
N SER A 9 4.35 -0.76 53.73
CA SER A 9 4.00 0.00 52.53
C SER A 9 4.92 -0.19 51.31
N THR A 10 5.23 -1.43 50.89
CA THR A 10 6.11 -1.66 49.73
C THR A 10 5.94 -2.98 48.97
N TYR A 11 4.91 -3.79 49.26
CA TYR A 11 4.65 -4.99 48.45
C TYR A 11 3.92 -4.61 47.15
N LYS A 12 4.62 -4.68 46.02
CA LYS A 12 4.03 -4.59 44.68
C LYS A 12 3.53 -5.98 44.28
N LEU A 13 2.22 -6.10 44.03
CA LEU A 13 1.62 -7.34 43.52
C LEU A 13 2.02 -7.58 42.06
N THR A 14 2.21 -8.84 41.67
CA THR A 14 2.39 -9.26 40.28
C THR A 14 1.04 -9.39 39.56
N GLU A 15 1.05 -9.42 38.22
CA GLU A 15 -0.17 -9.47 37.40
C GLU A 15 -1.04 -10.70 37.70
N ASN A 16 -0.41 -11.87 37.86
CA ASN A 16 -1.11 -13.12 38.16
C ASN A 16 -1.67 -13.15 39.59
N GLU A 17 -0.97 -12.49 40.53
CA GLU A 17 -1.46 -12.32 41.89
C GLU A 17 -2.71 -11.44 41.93
N ILE A 18 -2.78 -10.37 41.13
CA ILE A 18 -3.95 -9.49 41.08
C ILE A 18 -5.21 -10.28 40.67
N ASP A 19 -5.16 -11.03 39.58
CA ASP A 19 -6.30 -11.85 39.11
C ASP A 19 -6.70 -12.90 40.15
N THR A 20 -5.70 -13.49 40.83
CA THR A 20 -5.92 -14.49 41.89
C THR A 20 -6.55 -13.86 43.14
N TYR A 21 -6.13 -12.67 43.55
CA TYR A 21 -6.69 -12.00 44.71
C TYR A 21 -8.12 -11.51 44.44
N VAL A 22 -8.37 -10.89 43.28
CA VAL A 22 -9.70 -10.40 42.89
C VAL A 22 -10.70 -11.56 42.78
N SER A 23 -10.30 -12.70 42.22
CA SER A 23 -11.17 -13.89 42.11
C SER A 23 -11.45 -14.57 43.46
N ASN A 24 -10.59 -14.39 44.47
CA ASN A 24 -10.72 -15.00 45.78
C ASN A 24 -11.53 -14.18 46.80
N ILE A 25 -11.97 -12.97 46.44
CA ILE A 25 -12.87 -12.19 47.31
C ILE A 25 -14.27 -12.81 47.24
N ARG A 26 -14.72 -13.43 48.34
CA ARG A 26 -16.01 -14.14 48.40
C ARG A 26 -16.93 -13.56 49.46
N ASN A 27 -18.20 -13.38 49.10
CA ASN A 27 -19.30 -13.04 50.02
C ASN A 27 -19.04 -11.77 50.86
N VAL A 28 -18.35 -10.78 50.28
CA VAL A 28 -18.15 -9.46 50.91
C VAL A 28 -18.92 -8.42 50.12
N ASN A 29 -19.52 -7.45 50.81
CA ASN A 29 -19.97 -6.19 50.24
C ASN A 29 -18.83 -5.19 50.41
N LEU A 30 -17.92 -5.17 49.44
CA LEU A 30 -16.72 -4.34 49.45
C LEU A 30 -16.78 -3.32 48.31
N THR A 31 -16.53 -2.07 48.64
CA THR A 31 -16.26 -1.02 47.66
C THR A 31 -15.17 -0.15 48.23
N ILE A 32 -13.99 -0.25 47.65
CA ILE A 32 -12.86 0.62 47.96
C ILE A 32 -12.69 1.50 46.74
N ASN A 33 -12.83 2.80 46.95
CA ASN A 33 -12.73 3.80 45.92
C ASN A 33 -11.59 4.76 46.25
N THR A 34 -10.71 4.97 45.28
CA THR A 34 -9.59 5.90 45.34
C THR A 34 -9.55 6.71 44.05
N ASN A 35 -8.73 7.76 44.02
CA ASN A 35 -8.60 8.60 42.84
C ASN A 35 -7.93 7.90 41.65
N ASP A 36 -7.25 6.78 41.89
CA ASP A 36 -6.46 6.01 40.91
C ASP A 36 -6.99 4.60 40.66
N SER A 37 -7.91 4.11 41.48
CA SER A 37 -8.48 2.76 41.34
C SER A 37 -9.82 2.61 42.06
N ILE A 38 -10.62 1.66 41.58
CA ILE A 38 -11.81 1.18 42.28
C ILE A 38 -11.80 -0.35 42.30
N ILE A 39 -12.05 -0.94 43.46
CA ILE A 39 -12.36 -2.35 43.60
C ILE A 39 -13.74 -2.52 44.20
N ILE A 40 -14.55 -3.32 43.51
CA ILE A 40 -15.85 -3.76 43.98
C ILE A 40 -15.84 -5.28 44.11
N ALA A 41 -16.40 -5.77 45.21
CA ALA A 41 -16.85 -7.15 45.34
C ALA A 41 -18.26 -7.05 45.93
N GLN A 42 -19.26 -7.41 45.15
CA GLN A 42 -20.66 -7.21 45.51
C GLN A 42 -21.47 -8.46 45.18
N PRO A 43 -22.47 -8.82 46.01
CA PRO A 43 -23.46 -9.80 45.60
C PRO A 43 -24.24 -9.25 44.39
N VAL A 44 -24.44 -10.08 43.37
CA VAL A 44 -25.07 -9.66 42.10
C VAL A 44 -26.51 -9.20 42.33
N ASN A 45 -27.22 -9.87 43.23
CA ASN A 45 -28.57 -9.51 43.64
C ASN A 45 -28.53 -8.98 45.08
N GLN A 46 -28.78 -7.68 45.25
CA GLN A 46 -28.78 -7.03 46.57
C GLN A 46 -30.17 -7.02 47.23
N GLY A 47 -31.16 -7.66 46.63
CA GLY A 47 -32.56 -7.54 47.03
C GLY A 47 -33.22 -6.28 46.46
N GLY A 48 -34.56 -6.27 46.38
CA GLY A 48 -35.30 -5.09 45.93
C GLY A 48 -35.18 -4.74 44.43
N ASN A 49 -35.07 -5.73 43.53
CA ASN A 49 -34.88 -5.55 42.08
C ASN A 49 -33.59 -4.83 41.65
N VAL A 50 -32.62 -4.64 42.55
CA VAL A 50 -31.33 -4.02 42.19
C VAL A 50 -30.31 -5.10 41.81
N THR A 51 -29.98 -5.18 40.53
CA THR A 51 -28.89 -6.02 40.01
C THR A 51 -27.63 -5.19 39.78
N ILE A 52 -26.50 -5.65 40.32
CA ILE A 52 -25.20 -5.03 40.10
C ILE A 52 -24.64 -5.54 38.78
N LEU A 53 -24.33 -4.63 37.86
CA LEU A 53 -23.91 -4.94 36.50
C LEU A 53 -22.42 -4.65 36.24
N GLY A 54 -21.78 -3.83 37.08
CA GLY A 54 -20.35 -3.54 36.91
C GLY A 54 -19.85 -2.34 37.70
N ALA A 55 -18.79 -1.73 37.18
CA ALA A 55 -18.18 -0.53 37.76
C ALA A 55 -17.80 0.46 36.65
N SER A 56 -17.77 1.74 37.02
CA SER A 56 -17.22 2.81 36.21
C SER A 56 -16.21 3.62 37.01
N PHE A 57 -15.31 4.28 36.32
CA PHE A 57 -14.21 5.02 36.91
C PHE A 57 -13.94 6.30 36.12
N THR A 58 -13.74 7.40 36.87
CA THR A 58 -13.33 8.69 36.33
C THR A 58 -12.04 9.13 37.01
N ARG A 59 -11.01 9.34 36.20
CA ARG A 59 -9.67 9.71 36.65
C ARG A 59 -9.69 10.96 37.52
N GLY A 60 -9.07 10.88 38.69
CA GLY A 60 -8.99 11.99 39.66
C GLY A 60 -10.26 12.22 40.49
N ILE A 61 -11.35 11.51 40.21
CA ILE A 61 -12.61 11.57 40.98
C ILE A 61 -12.85 10.24 41.72
N GLY A 62 -12.52 9.12 41.08
CA GLY A 62 -12.77 7.77 41.57
C GLY A 62 -13.85 7.06 40.76
N GLY A 63 -14.31 5.92 41.28
CA GLY A 63 -15.31 5.07 40.65
C GLY A 63 -16.65 4.99 41.38
N GLN A 64 -17.59 4.34 40.71
CA GLN A 64 -18.94 4.09 41.21
C GLN A 64 -19.45 2.74 40.69
N ILE A 65 -20.37 2.14 41.46
CA ILE A 65 -21.03 0.89 41.11
C ILE A 65 -22.08 1.15 40.01
N VAL A 66 -22.11 0.27 39.02
CA VAL A 66 -23.12 0.28 37.94
C VAL A 66 -24.17 -0.77 38.25
N ASN A 67 -25.43 -0.36 38.26
CA ASN A 67 -26.60 -1.21 38.49
C ASN A 67 -27.67 -0.98 37.41
N GLY A 68 -28.73 -1.78 37.42
CA GLY A 68 -29.81 -1.67 36.44
C GLY A 68 -30.49 -0.30 36.36
N ALA A 69 -30.43 0.52 37.43
CA ALA A 69 -31.06 1.84 37.46
C ALA A 69 -30.18 2.95 36.85
N ASN A 70 -28.86 2.93 37.08
CA ASN A 70 -27.95 3.99 36.63
C ASN A 70 -27.22 3.67 35.32
N THR A 71 -27.39 2.47 34.75
CA THR A 71 -26.64 2.03 33.55
C THR A 71 -26.72 3.02 32.39
N ASN A 72 -27.91 3.56 32.09
CA ASN A 72 -28.08 4.51 30.99
C ASN A 72 -27.34 5.84 31.22
N ASP A 73 -27.30 6.30 32.47
CA ASP A 73 -26.59 7.53 32.82
C ASP A 73 -25.08 7.33 32.70
N ILE A 74 -24.58 6.16 33.11
CA ILE A 74 -23.17 5.79 32.99
C ILE A 74 -22.75 5.70 31.52
N ILE A 75 -23.53 5.02 30.68
CA ILE A 75 -23.24 4.90 29.25
C ILE A 75 -23.18 6.29 28.61
N ASN A 76 -24.02 7.24 29.03
CA ASN A 76 -24.06 8.59 28.47
C ASN A 76 -23.19 9.61 29.23
N SER A 77 -22.24 9.16 30.05
CA SER A 77 -21.36 10.03 30.84
C SER A 77 -19.91 10.04 30.32
N ASN A 78 -19.19 11.12 30.63
CA ASN A 78 -17.77 11.27 30.32
C ASN A 78 -16.91 10.56 31.36
N LEU A 79 -16.66 9.27 31.14
CA LEU A 79 -15.92 8.37 32.03
C LEU A 79 -14.55 7.97 31.45
N SER A 80 -13.61 7.62 32.33
CA SER A 80 -12.26 7.20 31.92
C SER A 80 -12.20 5.71 31.58
N ALA A 81 -12.87 4.88 32.38
CA ALA A 81 -13.02 3.46 32.10
C ALA A 81 -14.33 2.94 32.69
N ALA A 82 -14.97 1.98 32.04
CA ALA A 82 -16.12 1.28 32.61
C ALA A 82 -16.23 -0.12 32.04
N ALA A 83 -16.82 -1.00 32.83
CA ALA A 83 -17.16 -2.34 32.40
C ALA A 83 -18.54 -2.73 32.92
N ILE A 84 -19.39 -3.20 32.01
CA ILE A 84 -20.79 -3.51 32.27
C ILE A 84 -21.07 -4.90 31.70
N ILE A 85 -21.47 -5.83 32.55
CA ILE A 85 -21.81 -7.20 32.16
C ILE A 85 -23.31 -7.26 31.85
N SER A 86 -23.66 -7.97 30.78
CA SER A 86 -25.08 -8.15 30.43
C SER A 86 -25.83 -8.90 31.54
N ASN A 87 -27.09 -8.52 31.79
CA ASN A 87 -27.90 -9.16 32.84
C ASN A 87 -28.07 -10.67 32.60
N GLN A 88 -28.15 -11.10 31.34
CA GLN A 88 -28.19 -12.51 30.95
C GLN A 88 -26.92 -13.27 31.34
N SER A 89 -25.76 -12.61 31.29
CA SER A 89 -24.47 -13.19 31.70
C SER A 89 -24.30 -13.27 33.22
N LEU A 90 -25.22 -12.72 34.01
CA LEU A 90 -25.19 -12.74 35.47
C LEU A 90 -26.20 -13.72 36.08
N THR A 91 -26.94 -14.48 35.28
CA THR A 91 -27.85 -15.52 35.78
C THR A 91 -27.07 -16.62 36.48
N GLY A 92 -27.41 -16.91 37.74
CA GLY A 92 -26.71 -17.90 38.57
C GLY A 92 -25.38 -17.42 39.17
N ALA A 93 -25.02 -16.14 38.97
CA ALA A 93 -23.88 -15.52 39.62
C ALA A 93 -24.20 -15.11 41.06
N THR A 94 -23.28 -15.38 41.99
CA THR A 94 -23.43 -15.04 43.40
C THR A 94 -22.76 -13.71 43.73
N SER A 95 -21.54 -13.49 43.23
CA SER A 95 -20.80 -12.23 43.37
C SER A 95 -20.16 -11.78 42.06
N LEU A 96 -20.08 -10.46 41.92
CA LEU A 96 -19.33 -9.77 40.88
C LEU A 96 -18.15 -9.05 41.53
N ASN A 97 -16.94 -9.38 41.07
CA ASN A 97 -15.72 -8.74 41.52
C ASN A 97 -15.09 -8.02 40.33
N MET A 98 -14.86 -6.72 40.47
CA MET A 98 -14.28 -5.90 39.43
C MET A 98 -13.26 -4.94 40.03
N LEU A 99 -12.11 -4.84 39.39
CA LEU A 99 -11.04 -3.93 39.75
C LEU A 99 -10.68 -3.10 38.51
N ILE A 100 -10.72 -1.77 38.64
CA ILE A 100 -10.28 -0.84 37.61
C ILE A 100 -9.06 -0.11 38.16
N ILE A 101 -7.95 -0.17 37.44
CA ILE A 101 -6.70 0.49 37.81
C ILE A 101 -6.36 1.52 36.74
N ASP A 102 -6.27 2.78 37.13
CA ASP A 102 -5.77 3.84 36.26
C ASP A 102 -4.25 3.87 36.24
N LYS A 103 -3.68 4.17 35.06
CA LYS A 103 -2.23 4.20 34.81
C LYS A 103 -1.46 3.01 35.40
N PRO A 104 -1.81 1.76 35.06
CA PRO A 104 -1.21 0.60 35.68
C PRO A 104 0.21 0.36 35.13
N THR A 105 1.23 0.81 35.87
CA THR A 105 2.63 0.74 35.45
C THR A 105 3.13 -0.69 35.24
N ILE A 106 2.56 -1.65 35.96
CA ILE A 106 2.93 -3.07 35.90
C ILE A 106 2.62 -3.63 34.50
N TYR A 107 1.44 -3.30 33.95
CA TYR A 107 0.99 -3.78 32.65
C TYR A 107 1.63 -3.05 31.46
N LYS A 108 2.41 -1.98 31.70
CA LYS A 108 3.08 -1.19 30.66
C LYS A 108 4.27 -1.93 30.02
N ASN A 109 4.92 -2.82 30.77
CA ASN A 109 6.18 -3.47 30.37
C ASN A 109 6.02 -4.93 29.95
N ILE A 110 4.77 -5.42 29.81
CA ILE A 110 4.47 -6.78 29.36
C ILE A 110 4.72 -6.85 27.84
N GLU A 111 5.97 -7.17 27.52
CA GLU A 111 6.56 -7.55 26.23
C GLU A 111 6.38 -6.66 24.98
N ASN A 112 7.53 -6.13 24.56
CA ASN A 112 7.93 -5.50 23.29
C ASN A 112 7.78 -6.37 22.02
N SER A 113 7.14 -7.55 22.05
CA SER A 113 7.20 -8.49 20.90
C SER A 113 6.23 -8.18 19.76
N THR A 114 5.27 -7.25 19.95
CA THR A 114 4.24 -6.91 18.94
C THR A 114 4.15 -5.42 18.57
N ASP A 115 5.11 -4.58 18.99
CA ASP A 115 5.05 -3.11 18.85
C ASP A 115 3.74 -2.49 19.39
N LYS A 116 3.04 -3.20 20.28
CA LYS A 116 1.80 -2.75 20.92
C LYS A 116 2.11 -2.17 22.28
N THR A 117 1.47 -1.06 22.62
CA THR A 117 1.65 -0.41 23.93
C THR A 117 0.31 -0.10 24.57
N LEU A 118 0.30 -0.08 25.90
CA LEU A 118 -0.90 0.13 26.70
C LEU A 118 -1.45 1.55 26.55
N ALA A 119 -2.71 1.67 26.13
CA ALA A 119 -3.36 2.93 25.81
C ALA A 119 -4.37 3.42 26.86
N SER A 120 -4.82 2.57 27.79
CA SER A 120 -5.90 2.88 28.73
C SER A 120 -5.66 2.35 30.15
N SER A 121 -6.61 2.63 31.05
CA SER A 121 -6.77 1.92 32.33
C SER A 121 -7.00 0.41 32.08
N VAL A 122 -6.63 -0.42 33.05
CA VAL A 122 -6.84 -1.89 33.02
C VAL A 122 -8.07 -2.24 33.85
N ILE A 123 -8.89 -3.14 33.33
CA ILE A 123 -10.11 -3.63 33.98
C ILE A 123 -9.97 -5.13 34.21
N VAL A 124 -10.00 -5.56 35.46
CA VAL A 124 -10.07 -6.97 35.87
C VAL A 124 -11.51 -7.27 36.24
N ALA A 125 -12.14 -8.24 35.58
CA ALA A 125 -13.52 -8.62 35.87
C ALA A 125 -13.62 -10.12 36.09
N THR A 126 -14.22 -10.53 37.21
CA THR A 126 -14.46 -11.93 37.54
C THR A 126 -15.85 -12.09 38.16
N VAL A 127 -16.49 -13.22 37.88
CA VAL A 127 -17.81 -13.54 38.41
C VAL A 127 -17.72 -14.88 39.12
N GLN A 128 -18.26 -14.94 40.34
CA GLN A 128 -18.37 -16.19 41.08
C GLN A 128 -19.73 -16.83 40.85
N ARG A 129 -19.75 -18.15 40.66
CA ARG A 129 -20.94 -18.95 40.43
C ARG A 129 -20.93 -20.18 41.33
N ASN A 130 -22.11 -20.60 41.76
CA ASN A 130 -22.27 -21.85 42.51
C ASN A 130 -22.28 -23.08 41.58
N ASP A 131 -22.76 -22.92 40.34
CA ASP A 131 -22.82 -23.99 39.34
C ASP A 131 -21.92 -23.74 38.13
N SER A 132 -21.37 -24.81 37.58
CA SER A 132 -20.52 -24.87 36.38
C SER A 132 -21.30 -24.69 35.07
N VAL A 133 -22.42 -23.96 35.08
CA VAL A 133 -23.17 -23.65 33.86
C VAL A 133 -22.39 -22.60 33.06
N LEU A 134 -21.80 -23.04 31.95
CA LEU A 134 -21.18 -22.21 30.92
C LEU A 134 -22.25 -21.37 30.22
N THR A 135 -22.63 -20.23 30.80
CA THR A 135 -23.41 -19.23 30.07
C THR A 135 -22.45 -18.36 29.26
N GLN A 136 -22.85 -18.00 28.05
CA GLN A 136 -22.15 -17.00 27.26
C GLN A 136 -22.05 -15.68 28.04
N THR A 137 -20.83 -15.28 28.39
CA THR A 137 -20.58 -14.00 29.04
C THR A 137 -20.43 -12.93 27.97
N ASN A 138 -21.01 -11.76 28.21
CA ASN A 138 -20.85 -10.60 27.35
C ASN A 138 -20.62 -9.39 28.24
N ILE A 139 -19.44 -8.78 28.11
CA ILE A 139 -19.02 -7.60 28.85
C ILE A 139 -18.76 -6.47 27.87
N SER A 140 -19.42 -5.33 28.12
CA SER A 140 -19.19 -4.08 27.40
C SER A 140 -18.14 -3.28 28.14
N LEU A 141 -17.09 -2.88 27.42
CA LEU A 141 -15.92 -2.20 27.94
C LEU A 141 -15.82 -0.82 27.28
N TYR A 142 -15.50 0.17 28.10
CA TYR A 142 -15.34 1.56 27.69
C TYR A 142 -13.97 2.05 28.15
N PHE A 143 -13.19 2.59 27.23
CA PHE A 143 -11.81 3.02 27.49
C PHE A 143 -11.55 4.41 26.93
N ARG A 144 -11.15 5.34 27.79
CA ARG A 144 -10.56 6.61 27.37
C ARG A 144 -9.05 6.46 27.29
N VAL A 145 -8.46 6.97 26.21
CA VAL A 145 -7.02 6.92 25.98
C VAL A 145 -6.30 7.77 27.03
N LEU A 146 -5.21 7.24 27.59
CA LEU A 146 -4.31 7.98 28.46
C LEU A 146 -3.54 9.01 27.63
N ASN A 147 -3.54 10.27 28.05
CA ASN A 147 -2.81 11.34 27.35
C ASN A 147 -1.31 10.99 27.16
N GLU A 148 -0.71 10.33 28.15
CA GLU A 148 0.70 9.87 28.10
C GLU A 148 0.93 8.73 27.10
N SER A 149 -0.12 7.97 26.79
CA SER A 149 -0.09 6.86 25.83
C SER A 149 -0.68 7.26 24.48
N GLN A 150 -0.99 8.54 24.28
CA GLN A 150 -1.54 9.03 23.02
C GLN A 150 -0.41 9.05 21.98
N PRO A 151 -0.52 8.27 20.90
CA PRO A 151 0.58 8.11 19.96
C PRO A 151 0.79 9.37 19.12
N ASN A 152 2.05 9.77 18.95
CA ASN A 152 2.45 10.81 17.99
C ASN A 152 2.26 10.42 16.51
N ARG A 153 1.70 9.23 16.24
CA ARG A 153 1.53 8.64 14.90
C ARG A 153 0.12 8.05 14.77
N VAL A 154 -0.34 7.84 13.53
CA VAL A 154 -1.57 7.07 13.28
C VAL A 154 -1.43 5.70 13.93
N ALA A 155 -2.29 5.44 14.89
CA ALA A 155 -2.30 4.20 15.65
C ALA A 155 -3.60 3.45 15.44
N GLN A 156 -3.48 2.15 15.34
CA GLN A 156 -4.61 1.26 15.40
C GLN A 156 -4.81 0.83 16.85
N TYR A 157 -6.03 0.96 17.34
CA TYR A 157 -6.40 0.53 18.69
C TYR A 157 -6.99 -0.88 18.65
N PHE A 158 -6.71 -1.65 19.70
CA PHE A 158 -7.14 -3.02 19.87
C PHE A 158 -7.68 -3.19 21.28
N CYS A 159 -8.90 -3.74 21.41
CA CYS A 159 -9.35 -4.26 22.69
C CYS A 159 -8.74 -5.64 22.88
N SER A 160 -8.01 -5.81 23.98
CA SER A 160 -7.28 -7.04 24.24
C SER A 160 -7.45 -7.45 25.69
N PHE A 161 -7.29 -8.75 25.92
CA PHE A 161 -7.23 -9.32 27.25
C PHE A 161 -5.87 -9.93 27.53
N TYR A 162 -5.49 -9.96 28.79
CA TYR A 162 -4.26 -10.55 29.23
C TYR A 162 -4.45 -12.05 29.41
N ASN A 163 -3.73 -12.84 28.60
CA ASN A 163 -3.72 -14.28 28.72
C ASN A 163 -2.61 -14.71 29.69
N THR A 164 -3.01 -15.20 30.86
CA THR A 164 -2.11 -15.63 31.95
C THR A 164 -1.31 -16.90 31.61
N ILE A 165 -1.75 -17.70 30.63
CA ILE A 165 -1.02 -18.90 30.18
C ILE A 165 0.10 -18.51 29.22
N THR A 166 -0.20 -17.66 28.24
CA THR A 166 0.79 -17.23 27.24
C THR A 166 1.59 -16.01 27.68
N LEU A 167 1.23 -15.39 28.81
CA LEU A 167 1.78 -14.13 29.34
C LEU A 167 1.76 -13.00 28.30
N LYS A 168 0.68 -12.94 27.50
CA LYS A 168 0.57 -12.04 26.34
C LYS A 168 -0.83 -11.46 26.22
N TRP A 169 -0.91 -10.26 25.66
CA TRP A 169 -2.17 -9.67 25.24
C TRP A 169 -2.72 -10.40 24.01
N ASN A 170 -4.01 -10.71 24.04
CA ASN A 170 -4.71 -11.40 22.96
C ASN A 170 -6.05 -10.70 22.66
N GLU A 171 -6.51 -10.78 21.43
CA GLU A 171 -7.74 -10.15 20.92
C GLU A 171 -8.88 -11.16 20.74
N SER A 172 -8.61 -12.46 20.92
CA SER A 172 -9.60 -13.50 20.71
C SER A 172 -10.81 -13.35 21.63
N GLY A 173 -12.01 -13.32 21.05
CA GLY A 173 -13.25 -13.16 21.81
C GLY A 173 -13.65 -11.72 22.11
N CYS A 174 -12.86 -10.73 21.68
CA CYS A 174 -13.22 -9.31 21.77
C CYS A 174 -13.55 -8.72 20.38
N THR A 175 -14.50 -7.79 20.33
CA THR A 175 -14.80 -7.03 19.12
C THR A 175 -13.78 -5.93 18.89
N ARG A 176 -13.66 -5.48 17.64
CA ARG A 176 -12.85 -4.30 17.33
C ARG A 176 -13.41 -3.07 18.04
N PRO A 177 -12.54 -2.20 18.60
CA PRO A 177 -12.98 -1.02 19.32
C PRO A 177 -13.64 -0.02 18.36
N GLN A 178 -14.80 0.50 18.75
CA GLN A 178 -15.52 1.56 18.06
C GLN A 178 -15.26 2.88 18.78
N TYR A 179 -14.81 3.90 18.05
CA TYR A 179 -14.57 5.22 18.62
C TYR A 179 -15.87 6.01 18.71
N ASN A 180 -16.20 6.50 19.90
CA ASN A 180 -17.34 7.37 20.15
C ASN A 180 -16.85 8.83 20.31
N PRO A 181 -17.07 9.71 19.32
CA PRO A 181 -16.53 11.07 19.33
C PRO A 181 -17.20 11.97 20.38
N THR A 182 -18.43 11.65 20.80
CA THR A 182 -19.18 12.45 21.79
C THR A 182 -18.52 12.41 23.18
N PHE A 183 -17.98 11.24 23.54
CA PHE A 183 -17.37 11.00 24.86
C PHE A 183 -15.86 10.80 24.79
N ASP A 184 -15.26 10.90 23.60
CA ASP A 184 -13.83 10.72 23.36
C ASP A 184 -13.30 9.40 23.95
N ARG A 185 -13.97 8.28 23.64
CA ARG A 185 -13.65 6.96 24.18
C ARG A 185 -13.85 5.84 23.16
N TYR A 186 -13.22 4.70 23.40
CA TYR A 186 -13.38 3.48 22.64
C TYR A 186 -14.31 2.50 23.35
N GLU A 187 -15.19 1.87 22.59
CA GLU A 187 -16.21 0.94 23.08
C GLU A 187 -16.02 -0.42 22.40
N CYS A 188 -16.00 -1.49 23.18
CA CYS A 188 -15.88 -2.85 22.67
C CYS A 188 -16.59 -3.85 23.56
N THR A 189 -16.89 -5.02 23.00
CA THR A 189 -17.55 -6.12 23.72
C THR A 189 -16.67 -7.36 23.68
N CYS A 190 -16.55 -8.06 24.81
CA CYS A 190 -15.82 -9.33 24.89
C CYS A 190 -16.74 -10.44 25.40
N ASN A 191 -16.48 -11.67 24.94
CA ASN A 191 -17.30 -12.85 25.25
C ASN A 191 -16.79 -13.70 26.44
N HIS A 192 -15.92 -13.11 27.27
CA HIS A 192 -15.31 -13.76 28.42
C HIS A 192 -15.09 -12.74 29.54
N LEU A 193 -14.65 -13.20 30.71
CA LEU A 193 -14.29 -12.38 31.85
C LEU A 193 -12.83 -12.66 32.20
N SER A 194 -12.01 -11.62 32.15
CA SER A 194 -10.56 -11.70 32.37
C SER A 194 -10.05 -10.28 32.66
N THR A 195 -8.80 -10.01 32.30
CA THR A 195 -8.14 -8.72 32.47
C THR A 195 -8.03 -8.02 31.14
N PHE A 196 -8.71 -6.87 30.98
CA PHE A 196 -8.88 -6.16 29.73
C PHE A 196 -8.13 -4.83 29.71
N ALA A 197 -7.68 -4.45 28.51
CA ALA A 197 -7.18 -3.12 28.24
C ALA A 197 -7.32 -2.74 26.76
N LEU A 198 -7.21 -1.44 26.48
CA LEU A 198 -7.00 -0.92 25.15
C LEU A 198 -5.49 -0.84 24.88
N LEU A 199 -5.05 -1.44 23.79
CA LEU A 199 -3.68 -1.35 23.28
C LEU A 199 -3.66 -0.52 22.00
N TRP A 200 -2.52 0.10 21.68
CA TRP A 200 -2.32 0.73 20.39
C TRP A 200 -1.05 0.19 19.71
N ALA A 201 -1.10 0.08 18.38
CA ALA A 201 0.05 -0.27 17.54
C ALA A 201 0.21 0.77 16.42
N PRO A 202 1.46 1.09 16.00
CA PRO A 202 1.68 1.98 14.86
C PRO A 202 1.13 1.35 13.57
N TYR A 203 0.50 2.16 12.73
CA TYR A 203 -0.01 1.71 11.44
C TYR A 203 1.14 1.28 10.52
N ALA A 204 1.29 -0.03 10.29
CA ALA A 204 2.29 -0.56 9.38
C ALA A 204 1.81 -0.39 7.92
N ILE A 205 2.17 0.72 7.29
CA ILE A 205 2.11 0.83 5.83
C ILE A 205 3.15 -0.16 5.28
N PRO A 206 2.82 -1.03 4.31
CA PRO A 206 3.77 -2.01 3.77
C PRO A 206 4.81 -1.31 2.87
N CYS A 207 5.75 -0.59 3.48
CA CYS A 207 6.89 0.05 2.83
C CYS A 207 7.86 -0.98 2.24
N ALA A 208 7.81 -2.24 2.70
CA ALA A 208 8.66 -3.33 2.22
C ALA A 208 8.52 -3.58 0.70
N ILE A 209 7.30 -3.47 0.15
CA ILE A 209 7.06 -3.70 -1.29
C ILE A 209 7.65 -2.57 -2.14
N ILE A 210 7.61 -1.33 -1.64
CA ILE A 210 8.13 -0.14 -2.33
C ILE A 210 9.65 -0.12 -2.28
N ILE A 211 10.26 -0.45 -1.13
CA ILE A 211 11.72 -0.49 -0.94
C ILE A 211 12.33 -1.61 -1.77
N HIS A 212 11.75 -2.81 -1.76
CA HIS A 212 12.25 -3.95 -2.53
C HIS A 212 12.13 -3.73 -4.06
N GLY A 213 11.10 -2.99 -4.49
CA GLY A 213 10.96 -2.53 -5.88
C GLY A 213 11.97 -1.45 -6.28
N LEU A 214 12.44 -0.64 -5.32
CA LEU A 214 13.44 0.41 -5.52
C LEU A 214 14.87 -0.15 -5.62
N THR A 215 15.25 -1.07 -4.73
CA THR A 215 16.59 -1.70 -4.70
C THR A 215 16.87 -2.55 -5.93
N ILE A 216 15.88 -3.33 -6.39
CA ILE A 216 16.04 -4.15 -7.60
C ILE A 216 16.26 -3.26 -8.84
N ARG A 217 15.68 -2.05 -8.90
CA ARG A 217 15.72 -1.19 -10.09
C ARG A 217 16.95 -0.30 -10.18
N ILE A 218 17.50 0.18 -9.06
CA ILE A 218 18.74 0.98 -9.05
C ILE A 218 19.94 0.14 -9.52
N CYS A 219 19.97 -1.15 -9.18
CA CYS A 219 21.03 -2.06 -9.61
C CYS A 219 21.01 -2.40 -11.11
N ILE A 220 19.92 -2.13 -11.84
CA ILE A 220 19.75 -2.54 -13.25
C ILE A 220 20.05 -1.42 -14.26
N SER A 221 20.23 -0.16 -13.81
CA SER A 221 20.58 0.98 -14.68
C SER A 221 21.95 0.84 -15.37
N SER A 222 22.74 -0.18 -15.03
CA SER A 222 24.12 -0.35 -15.48
C SER A 222 24.28 -1.18 -16.76
N VAL A 223 23.19 -1.62 -17.39
CA VAL A 223 23.26 -2.45 -18.61
C VAL A 223 22.78 -1.66 -19.83
N SER A 224 23.73 -1.33 -20.69
CA SER A 224 23.59 -0.75 -22.04
C SER A 224 22.31 -1.20 -22.75
N THR A 225 21.40 -0.26 -23.07
CA THR A 225 20.14 -0.60 -23.75
C THR A 225 19.65 0.49 -24.70
N GLN A 226 19.32 0.03 -25.91
CA GLN A 226 18.65 0.71 -27.03
C GLN A 226 17.49 1.61 -26.60
N ALA A 227 17.28 2.76 -27.27
CA ALA A 227 16.31 3.81 -26.87
C ALA A 227 14.89 3.28 -26.56
N ARG A 228 14.42 2.27 -27.31
CA ARG A 228 13.14 1.55 -27.11
C ARG A 228 12.91 0.96 -25.72
N HIS A 229 13.97 0.60 -24.99
CA HIS A 229 13.87 0.03 -23.64
C HIS A 229 13.85 1.10 -22.55
N LEU A 230 14.39 2.29 -22.86
CA LEU A 230 14.52 3.38 -21.91
C LEU A 230 13.19 4.13 -21.72
N LEU A 231 12.31 4.16 -22.72
CA LEU A 231 11.06 4.93 -22.66
C LEU A 231 10.04 4.44 -21.62
N PRO A 232 9.61 3.16 -21.61
CA PRO A 232 8.71 2.67 -20.58
C PRO A 232 9.34 2.79 -19.19
N LEU A 233 10.66 2.65 -19.10
CA LEU A 233 11.42 2.78 -17.87
C LEU A 233 11.41 4.22 -17.35
N ILE A 234 11.63 5.22 -18.21
CA ILE A 234 11.56 6.65 -17.86
C ILE A 234 10.15 7.00 -17.41
N SER A 235 9.11 6.57 -18.13
CA SER A 235 7.72 6.82 -17.74
C SER A 235 7.41 6.25 -16.35
N CYS A 236 7.87 5.02 -16.07
CA CYS A 236 7.73 4.42 -14.74
C CYS A 236 8.54 5.16 -13.67
N ALA A 237 9.79 5.52 -13.97
CA ALA A 237 10.65 6.23 -13.02
C ALA A 237 10.04 7.55 -12.58
N VAL A 238 9.46 8.32 -13.52
CA VAL A 238 8.78 9.58 -13.21
C VAL A 238 7.53 9.34 -12.34
N THR A 239 6.73 8.32 -12.64
CA THR A 239 5.56 7.97 -11.78
C THR A 239 5.98 7.61 -10.35
N ILE A 240 7.09 6.87 -10.18
CA ILE A 240 7.60 6.46 -8.86
C ILE A 240 8.09 7.70 -8.09
N ILE A 241 8.87 8.55 -8.74
CA ILE A 241 9.39 9.79 -8.13
C ILE A 241 8.22 10.68 -7.68
N LEU A 242 7.17 10.81 -8.50
CA LEU A 242 5.95 11.51 -8.14
C LEU A 242 5.32 10.94 -6.86
N PHE A 243 5.16 9.62 -6.76
CA PHE A 243 4.59 8.98 -5.56
C PHE A 243 5.46 9.18 -4.32
N ILE A 244 6.79 9.11 -4.44
CA ILE A 244 7.71 9.37 -3.33
C ILE A 244 7.51 10.79 -2.79
N PHE A 245 7.50 11.79 -3.68
CA PHE A 245 7.27 13.18 -3.28
C PHE A 245 5.86 13.41 -2.73
N TYR A 246 4.84 12.72 -3.26
CA TYR A 246 3.47 12.79 -2.74
C TYR A 246 3.34 12.23 -1.32
N ILE A 247 4.01 11.10 -1.04
CA ILE A 247 4.09 10.53 0.32
C ILE A 247 4.83 11.50 1.25
N ALA A 248 5.96 12.05 0.79
CA ALA A 248 6.71 13.04 1.57
C ALA A 248 5.85 14.28 1.89
N LEU A 249 5.04 14.77 0.94
CA LEU A 249 4.11 15.88 1.14
C LEU A 249 3.09 15.55 2.21
N SER A 250 2.45 14.39 2.08
CA SER A 250 1.41 13.93 3.01
C SER A 250 1.97 13.79 4.43
N MET A 251 3.16 13.18 4.57
CA MET A 251 3.82 13.03 5.87
C MET A 251 4.22 14.38 6.48
N THR A 252 4.72 15.31 5.67
CA THR A 252 5.13 16.64 6.13
C THR A 252 3.93 17.45 6.63
N VAL A 253 2.80 17.40 5.93
CA VAL A 253 1.56 18.05 6.38
C VAL A 253 1.04 17.38 7.64
N TYR A 254 0.98 16.06 7.66
CA TYR A 254 0.47 15.28 8.78
C TYR A 254 1.20 15.59 10.10
N THR A 255 2.53 15.64 10.08
CA THR A 255 3.32 15.92 11.30
C THR A 255 3.11 17.33 11.84
N LYS A 256 2.89 18.32 10.97
CA LYS A 256 2.75 19.72 11.35
C LYS A 256 1.33 20.05 11.82
N THR A 257 0.30 19.56 11.13
CA THR A 257 -1.12 19.77 11.53
C THR A 257 -1.54 18.97 12.76
N ALA A 258 -0.74 17.99 13.17
CA ALA A 258 -0.93 17.30 14.44
C ALA A 258 -0.60 18.19 15.66
N TYR A 259 0.12 19.29 15.46
CA TYR A 259 0.62 20.16 16.53
C TYR A 259 -0.01 21.56 16.52
N ASP A 260 -0.35 22.09 15.34
CA ASP A 260 -0.86 23.46 15.16
C ASP A 260 -2.18 23.51 14.37
N ASP A 261 -3.12 24.35 14.81
CA ASP A 261 -4.38 24.69 14.11
C ASP A 261 -4.16 25.73 12.99
N GLU A 262 -3.13 25.53 12.15
CA GLU A 262 -2.87 26.40 11.01
C GLU A 262 -3.86 26.14 9.85
N LYS A 263 -4.31 27.22 9.20
CA LYS A 263 -5.20 27.17 8.02
C LYS A 263 -4.48 27.44 6.70
N GLN A 264 -3.20 27.84 6.74
CA GLN A 264 -2.42 28.19 5.56
C GLN A 264 -1.28 27.18 5.33
N CYS A 265 -0.89 27.00 4.07
CA CYS A 265 0.22 26.13 3.73
C CYS A 265 1.56 26.74 4.18
N PHE A 266 2.28 26.05 5.05
CA PHE A 266 3.63 26.44 5.47
C PHE A 266 4.66 26.18 4.35
N THR A 267 5.81 26.87 4.43
CA THR A 267 6.81 26.96 3.35
C THR A 267 7.27 25.60 2.82
N SER A 268 7.62 24.65 3.70
CA SER A 268 8.11 23.34 3.28
C SER A 268 7.02 22.52 2.59
N SER A 269 5.76 22.61 3.03
CA SER A 269 4.64 21.95 2.35
C SER A 269 4.33 22.57 1.00
N SER A 270 4.37 23.90 0.87
CA SER A 270 4.20 24.59 -0.41
C SER A 270 5.27 24.22 -1.43
N VAL A 271 6.55 24.21 -1.02
CA VAL A 271 7.66 23.80 -1.91
C VAL A 271 7.45 22.36 -2.41
N LEU A 272 7.12 21.46 -1.49
CA LEU A 272 6.92 20.04 -1.81
C LEU A 272 5.68 19.82 -2.69
N MET A 273 4.61 20.60 -2.48
CA MET A 273 3.43 20.62 -3.34
C MET A 273 3.79 21.02 -4.78
N PHE A 274 4.60 22.07 -4.98
CA PHE A 274 5.04 22.46 -6.34
C PHE A 274 5.96 21.42 -6.98
N PHE A 275 6.78 20.69 -6.21
CA PHE A 275 7.54 19.54 -6.73
C PHE A 275 6.62 18.40 -7.19
N VAL A 276 5.64 18.02 -6.36
CA VAL A 276 4.64 17.02 -6.74
C VAL A 276 3.90 17.46 -8.00
N TYR A 277 3.51 18.73 -8.07
CA TYR A 277 2.84 19.28 -9.24
C TYR A 277 3.72 19.27 -10.51
N PHE A 278 4.99 19.62 -10.39
CA PHE A 278 5.97 19.50 -11.47
C PHE A 278 6.06 18.07 -11.99
N PHE A 279 6.27 17.09 -11.11
CA PHE A 279 6.37 15.69 -11.51
C PHE A 279 5.07 15.13 -12.09
N LEU A 280 3.92 15.66 -11.66
CA LEU A 280 2.63 15.28 -12.21
C LEU A 280 2.48 15.73 -13.67
N ILE A 281 2.78 17.00 -13.97
CA ILE A 281 2.75 17.50 -15.36
C ILE A 281 3.83 16.81 -16.21
N PHE A 282 5.02 16.63 -15.64
CA PHE A 282 6.13 15.96 -16.31
C PHE A 282 5.81 14.50 -16.65
N MET A 283 5.12 13.79 -15.74
CA MET A 283 4.62 12.44 -15.99
C MET A 283 3.72 12.40 -17.24
N PHE A 284 2.75 13.31 -17.35
CA PHE A 284 1.85 13.34 -18.53
C PHE A 284 2.60 13.67 -19.82
N CYS A 285 3.56 14.60 -19.78
CA CYS A 285 4.41 14.93 -20.94
C CYS A 285 5.25 13.72 -21.39
N VAL A 286 5.85 13.00 -20.44
CA VAL A 286 6.63 11.79 -20.71
C VAL A 286 5.74 10.67 -21.27
N LYS A 287 4.56 10.44 -20.69
CA LYS A 287 3.58 9.47 -21.21
C LYS A 287 3.14 9.81 -22.64
N THR A 288 2.96 11.09 -22.94
CA THR A 288 2.66 11.57 -24.29
C THR A 288 3.80 11.31 -25.26
N SER A 289 5.04 11.53 -24.81
CA SER A 289 6.24 11.19 -25.58
C SER A 289 6.30 9.69 -25.88
N VAL A 290 6.03 8.83 -24.88
CA VAL A 290 5.92 7.37 -25.07
C VAL A 290 4.85 7.01 -26.09
N GLY A 291 3.67 7.63 -26.01
CA GLY A 291 2.61 7.49 -27.01
C GLY A 291 3.09 7.85 -28.42
N TYR A 292 3.75 9.00 -28.57
CA TYR A 292 4.28 9.46 -29.86
C TYR A 292 5.32 8.49 -30.45
N PHE A 293 6.20 7.92 -29.63
CA PHE A 293 7.14 6.90 -30.12
C PHE A 293 6.44 5.61 -30.54
N ASN A 294 5.40 5.18 -29.82
CA ASN A 294 4.57 4.06 -30.25
C ASN A 294 3.85 4.36 -31.58
N TYR A 295 3.42 5.60 -31.79
CA TYR A 295 2.85 6.04 -33.07
C TYR A 295 3.86 5.97 -34.22
N LEU A 296 5.08 6.50 -34.04
CA LEU A 296 6.12 6.41 -35.06
C LEU A 296 6.44 4.97 -35.43
N ARG A 297 6.50 4.09 -34.43
CA ARG A 297 6.83 2.67 -34.59
C ARG A 297 5.73 1.90 -35.34
N PHE A 298 4.49 1.99 -34.87
CA PHE A 298 3.41 1.12 -35.39
C PHE A 298 2.65 1.73 -36.57
N VAL A 299 2.53 3.06 -36.63
CA VAL A 299 1.77 3.74 -37.68
C VAL A 299 2.66 4.12 -38.85
N ARG A 300 3.77 4.82 -38.57
CA ARG A 300 4.67 5.30 -39.62
C ARG A 300 5.76 4.30 -40.02
N LEU A 301 5.89 3.18 -39.30
CA LEU A 301 6.87 2.11 -39.56
C LEU A 301 8.31 2.66 -39.71
N PHE A 302 8.62 3.77 -39.04
CA PHE A 302 9.95 4.36 -39.11
C PHE A 302 10.96 3.53 -38.33
N PRO A 303 12.24 3.50 -38.78
CA PRO A 303 13.31 2.83 -38.07
C PRO A 303 13.49 3.41 -36.66
N GLU A 304 14.15 2.64 -35.81
CA GLU A 304 14.23 2.94 -34.39
C GLU A 304 14.68 4.40 -34.12
N PRO A 305 13.95 5.13 -33.27
CA PRO A 305 14.27 6.51 -32.97
C PRO A 305 15.64 6.60 -32.30
N SER A 306 16.47 7.52 -32.77
CA SER A 306 17.78 7.78 -32.16
C SER A 306 17.65 8.30 -30.72
N TYR A 307 18.64 8.01 -29.88
CA TYR A 307 18.74 8.56 -28.52
C TYR A 307 18.65 10.09 -28.47
N ARG A 308 19.10 10.78 -29.54
CA ARG A 308 19.00 12.24 -29.66
C ARG A 308 17.54 12.70 -29.67
N LEU A 309 16.67 12.02 -30.40
CA LEU A 309 15.24 12.37 -30.46
C LEU A 309 14.56 12.16 -29.09
N LEU A 310 14.89 11.07 -28.39
CA LEU A 310 14.40 10.82 -27.03
C LEU A 310 14.83 11.93 -26.05
N TYR A 311 16.10 12.31 -26.07
CA TYR A 311 16.63 13.37 -25.21
C TYR A 311 15.94 14.71 -25.49
N ILE A 312 15.74 15.07 -26.77
CA ILE A 312 15.04 16.30 -27.16
C ILE A 312 13.58 16.30 -26.65
N MET A 313 12.85 15.19 -26.78
CA MET A 313 11.47 15.09 -26.27
C MET A 313 11.39 15.19 -24.74
N LEU A 314 12.36 14.61 -24.03
CA LEU A 314 12.44 14.72 -22.57
C LEU A 314 12.73 16.16 -22.13
N LEU A 315 13.62 16.84 -22.84
CA LEU A 315 13.97 18.24 -22.60
C LEU A 315 12.76 19.16 -22.86
N ILE A 316 12.01 18.95 -23.94
CA ILE A 316 10.75 19.67 -24.19
C ILE A 316 9.74 19.40 -23.08
N SER A 317 9.56 18.14 -22.66
CA SER A 317 8.66 17.75 -21.57
C SER A 317 9.02 18.46 -20.25
N PHE A 318 10.32 18.58 -19.97
CA PHE A 318 10.83 19.27 -18.79
C PHE A 318 10.51 20.78 -18.82
N PHE A 319 10.76 21.45 -19.96
CA PHE A 319 10.48 22.88 -20.11
C PHE A 319 8.99 23.20 -20.05
N ILE A 320 8.13 22.37 -20.65
CA ILE A 320 6.67 22.52 -20.55
C ILE A 320 6.24 22.44 -19.07
N SER A 321 6.77 21.45 -18.34
CA SER A 321 6.43 21.24 -16.93
C SER A 321 6.90 22.39 -16.04
N ILE A 322 8.12 22.88 -16.23
CA ILE A 322 8.63 24.05 -15.51
C ILE A 322 7.78 25.29 -15.80
N THR A 323 7.45 25.54 -17.06
CA THR A 323 6.69 26.74 -17.45
C THR A 323 5.35 26.77 -16.74
N TRP A 324 4.67 25.62 -16.68
CA TRP A 324 3.36 25.51 -16.05
C TRP A 324 3.41 25.67 -14.53
N VAL A 325 4.44 25.10 -13.89
CA VAL A 325 4.69 25.24 -12.44
C VAL A 325 5.09 26.67 -12.09
N ALA A 326 5.96 27.30 -12.88
CA ALA A 326 6.36 28.68 -12.69
C ALA A 326 5.17 29.64 -12.81
N PHE A 327 4.25 29.36 -13.75
CA PHE A 327 3.01 30.11 -13.88
C PHE A 327 2.14 29.96 -12.61
N ALA A 328 1.90 28.74 -12.14
CA ALA A 328 1.14 28.51 -10.91
C ALA A 328 1.81 29.15 -9.67
N ALA A 329 3.14 29.04 -9.55
CA ALA A 329 3.90 29.65 -8.45
C ALA A 329 3.86 31.19 -8.51
N GLY A 330 3.87 31.77 -9.71
CA GLY A 330 3.70 33.20 -9.93
C GLY A 330 2.36 33.71 -9.38
N PHE A 331 1.26 33.00 -9.65
CA PHE A 331 -0.05 33.34 -9.06
C PHE A 331 -0.09 33.14 -7.55
N ASN A 332 0.64 32.15 -7.01
CA ASN A 332 0.75 31.94 -5.56
C ASN A 332 1.47 33.08 -4.84
N SER A 333 2.37 33.79 -5.53
CA SER A 333 3.15 34.88 -4.92
C SER A 333 2.29 36.08 -4.52
N ASN A 334 1.14 36.27 -5.15
CA ASN A 334 0.18 37.30 -4.79
C ASN A 334 -0.91 36.69 -3.90
N SER A 335 -0.90 37.09 -2.63
CA SER A 335 -1.84 36.60 -1.61
C SER A 335 -3.31 36.82 -1.96
N SER A 336 -3.63 37.77 -2.85
CA SER A 336 -5.00 38.11 -3.25
C SER A 336 -5.72 36.99 -4.01
N PHE A 337 -5.00 36.09 -4.67
CA PHE A 337 -5.62 35.04 -5.50
C PHE A 337 -5.98 33.75 -4.75
N HIS A 338 -5.45 33.56 -3.53
CA HIS A 338 -5.73 32.40 -2.66
C HIS A 338 -5.80 31.04 -3.41
N ILE A 339 -4.78 30.73 -4.22
CA ILE A 339 -4.82 29.55 -5.09
C ILE A 339 -4.47 28.24 -4.37
N THR A 340 -3.77 28.30 -3.24
CA THR A 340 -3.40 27.15 -2.39
C THR A 340 -4.14 27.20 -1.06
N GLN A 341 -4.51 26.03 -0.55
CA GLN A 341 -5.10 25.87 0.77
C GLN A 341 -4.58 24.62 1.46
N LEU A 342 -4.48 24.71 2.79
CA LEU A 342 -4.15 23.58 3.63
C LEU A 342 -5.43 22.81 3.95
N TYR A 343 -5.47 21.52 3.59
CA TYR A 343 -6.51 20.60 4.05
C TYR A 343 -5.97 19.85 5.28
N PRO A 344 -6.47 20.17 6.50
CA PRO A 344 -5.96 19.59 7.74
C PRO A 344 -5.99 18.06 7.72
N TYR A 345 -4.92 17.42 8.18
CA TYR A 345 -4.75 15.96 8.19
C TYR A 345 -4.86 15.28 6.81
N LYS A 346 -4.85 16.05 5.72
CA LYS A 346 -4.93 15.54 4.35
C LYS A 346 -3.70 15.94 3.54
N LEU A 347 -3.57 17.22 3.18
CA LEU A 347 -2.52 17.73 2.27
C LEU A 347 -2.61 19.25 2.09
N CYS A 348 -1.51 19.91 1.77
CA CYS A 348 -1.52 21.25 1.18
C CYS A 348 -1.67 21.11 -0.33
N TRP A 349 -2.66 21.77 -0.93
CA TRP A 349 -2.88 21.69 -2.37
C TRP A 349 -3.67 22.87 -2.92
N PHE A 350 -3.89 22.87 -4.22
CA PHE A 350 -4.75 23.85 -4.88
C PHE A 350 -6.18 23.86 -4.32
N THR A 351 -6.78 25.05 -4.27
CA THR A 351 -8.20 25.22 -4.00
C THR A 351 -9.03 24.57 -5.11
N ARG A 352 -10.30 24.21 -4.84
CA ARG A 352 -11.20 23.62 -5.87
C ARG A 352 -11.22 24.39 -7.21
N PRO A 353 -11.38 25.74 -7.24
CA PRO A 353 -11.33 26.47 -8.51
C PRO A 353 -9.95 26.42 -9.16
N ALA A 354 -8.87 26.51 -8.37
CA ALA A 354 -7.50 26.43 -8.90
C ALA A 354 -7.18 25.05 -9.50
N ILE A 355 -7.71 23.96 -8.93
CA ILE A 355 -7.57 22.60 -9.49
C ILE A 355 -8.10 22.56 -10.93
N TYR A 356 -9.24 23.19 -11.20
CA TYR A 356 -9.84 23.16 -12.53
C TYR A 356 -8.90 23.78 -13.59
N TYR A 357 -8.40 24.99 -13.34
CA TYR A 357 -7.57 25.73 -14.30
C TYR A 357 -6.14 25.19 -14.40
N PHE A 358 -5.50 24.93 -13.25
CA PHE A 358 -4.09 24.57 -13.21
C PHE A 358 -3.85 23.07 -13.39
N LEU A 359 -4.81 22.21 -13.08
CA LEU A 359 -4.62 20.76 -13.15
C LEU A 359 -5.54 20.10 -14.18
N THR A 360 -6.85 20.29 -14.08
CA THR A 360 -7.82 19.54 -14.89
C THR A 360 -7.70 19.85 -16.38
N ILE A 361 -7.60 21.13 -16.77
CA ILE A 361 -7.47 21.52 -18.19
C ILE A 361 -6.17 20.98 -18.83
N PRO A 362 -4.96 21.24 -18.28
CA PRO A 362 -3.72 20.76 -18.87
C PRO A 362 -3.64 19.25 -18.97
N VAL A 363 -4.02 18.55 -17.90
CA VAL A 363 -4.05 17.08 -17.87
C VAL A 363 -5.07 16.55 -18.87
N GLY A 364 -6.23 17.19 -18.99
CA GLY A 364 -7.25 16.87 -19.99
C GLY A 364 -6.71 16.95 -21.41
N ILE A 365 -5.95 18.00 -21.74
CA ILE A 365 -5.33 18.16 -23.07
C ILE A 365 -4.36 17.01 -23.36
N PHE A 366 -3.46 16.67 -22.43
CA PHE A 366 -2.54 15.54 -22.62
C PHE A 366 -3.27 14.19 -22.76
N LEU A 367 -4.31 13.97 -21.96
CA LEU A 367 -5.12 12.76 -22.05
C LEU A 367 -5.83 12.63 -23.40
N LEU A 368 -6.38 13.73 -23.94
CA LEU A 368 -7.01 13.75 -25.26
C LEU A 368 -5.99 13.43 -26.36
N ILE A 369 -4.79 14.00 -26.30
CA ILE A 369 -3.70 13.69 -27.24
C ILE A 369 -3.33 12.21 -27.16
N ASN A 370 -3.19 11.66 -25.95
CA ASN A 370 -2.86 10.25 -25.75
C ASN A 370 -3.95 9.32 -26.28
N ILE A 371 -5.23 9.62 -26.03
CA ILE A 371 -6.35 8.87 -26.59
C ILE A 371 -6.29 8.88 -28.12
N PHE A 372 -6.09 10.06 -28.73
CA PHE A 372 -6.01 10.16 -30.18
C PHE A 372 -4.87 9.30 -30.76
N ILE A 373 -3.68 9.39 -30.16
CA ILE A 373 -2.53 8.59 -30.55
C ILE A 373 -2.82 7.10 -30.38
N PHE A 374 -3.38 6.69 -29.25
CA PHE A 374 -3.74 5.31 -28.96
C PHE A 374 -4.72 4.76 -30.00
N ILE A 375 -5.77 5.49 -30.36
CA ILE A 375 -6.76 5.06 -31.36
C ILE A 375 -6.07 4.83 -32.71
N ARG A 376 -5.19 5.74 -33.14
CA ARG A 376 -4.46 5.59 -34.42
C ARG A 376 -3.55 4.36 -34.42
N VAL A 377 -2.83 4.13 -33.32
CA VAL A 377 -1.98 2.94 -33.13
C VAL A 377 -2.84 1.68 -33.16
N ALA A 378 -3.95 1.67 -32.41
CA ALA A 378 -4.84 0.52 -32.32
C ALA A 378 -5.47 0.17 -33.67
N GLN A 379 -5.99 1.15 -34.40
CA GLN A 379 -6.53 0.96 -35.75
C GLN A 379 -5.50 0.32 -36.69
N ARG A 380 -4.25 0.82 -36.67
CA ARG A 380 -3.21 0.27 -37.54
C ARG A 380 -2.84 -1.16 -37.18
N ILE A 381 -2.67 -1.45 -35.89
CA ILE A 381 -2.32 -2.80 -35.41
C ILE A 381 -3.45 -3.78 -35.73
N VAL A 382 -4.70 -3.43 -35.45
CA VAL A 382 -5.86 -4.30 -35.70
C VAL A 382 -6.03 -4.56 -37.20
N ASN A 383 -5.97 -3.52 -38.04
CA ASN A 383 -6.08 -3.69 -39.49
C ASN A 383 -4.96 -4.58 -40.03
N HIS A 384 -3.71 -4.39 -39.57
CA HIS A 384 -2.61 -5.24 -40.00
C HIS A 384 -2.84 -6.72 -39.64
N VAL A 385 -3.40 -7.02 -38.46
CA VAL A 385 -3.69 -8.40 -38.06
C VAL A 385 -4.86 -8.99 -38.85
N LEU A 386 -5.91 -8.20 -39.12
CA LEU A 386 -7.09 -8.67 -39.85
C LEU A 386 -6.80 -8.98 -41.33
N TYR A 387 -5.89 -8.23 -41.96
CA TYR A 387 -5.56 -8.39 -43.39
C TYR A 387 -4.28 -9.21 -43.66
N ALA A 388 -3.59 -9.70 -42.62
CA ALA A 388 -2.39 -10.53 -42.79
C ALA A 388 -2.74 -11.96 -43.21
N ASN A 389 -2.50 -12.30 -44.48
CA ASN A 389 -2.60 -13.66 -45.02
C ASN A 389 -1.37 -14.49 -44.63
N SER A 390 -1.41 -15.21 -43.52
CA SER A 390 -0.38 -16.22 -43.21
C SER A 390 -0.92 -17.39 -42.40
N THR A 391 -0.37 -18.57 -42.67
CA THR A 391 -0.75 -19.93 -42.23
C THR A 391 -0.61 -20.22 -40.73
N HIS A 392 -0.05 -19.31 -39.93
CA HIS A 392 0.04 -19.48 -38.47
C HIS A 392 -1.30 -19.22 -37.77
N LYS A 393 -1.57 -20.01 -36.70
CA LYS A 393 -2.84 -20.03 -35.97
C LYS A 393 -3.27 -18.59 -35.57
N PRO A 394 -4.43 -18.09 -36.02
CA PRO A 394 -4.87 -16.70 -35.82
C PRO A 394 -4.98 -16.30 -34.34
N TYR A 395 -5.19 -17.27 -33.45
CA TYR A 395 -5.29 -17.09 -32.00
C TYR A 395 -4.00 -16.53 -31.36
N GLU A 396 -2.83 -17.05 -31.71
CA GLU A 396 -1.56 -16.62 -31.09
C GLU A 396 -1.17 -15.19 -31.52
N ARG A 397 -1.51 -14.80 -32.75
CA ARG A 397 -1.31 -13.42 -33.23
C ARG A 397 -2.26 -12.43 -32.56
N MET A 398 -3.52 -12.79 -32.40
CA MET A 398 -4.50 -11.96 -31.69
C MET A 398 -4.09 -11.74 -30.23
N LYS A 399 -3.59 -12.78 -29.55
CA LYS A 399 -3.07 -12.68 -28.19
C LYS A 399 -1.89 -11.71 -28.09
N GLY A 400 -0.94 -11.77 -29.04
CA GLY A 400 0.18 -10.82 -29.12
C GLY A 400 -0.27 -9.38 -29.35
N CYS A 401 -1.25 -9.17 -30.25
CA CYS A 401 -1.86 -7.86 -30.51
C CYS A 401 -2.51 -7.28 -29.24
N ILE A 402 -3.35 -8.07 -28.55
CA ILE A 402 -4.01 -7.65 -27.31
C ILE A 402 -2.96 -7.27 -26.25
N LEU A 403 -1.88 -8.04 -26.12
CA LEU A 403 -0.81 -7.73 -25.17
C LEU A 403 -0.13 -6.38 -25.49
N VAL A 404 0.13 -6.10 -26.76
CA VAL A 404 0.74 -4.84 -27.22
C VAL A 404 -0.20 -3.66 -26.99
N LEU A 405 -1.49 -3.81 -27.28
CA LEU A 405 -2.48 -2.76 -27.04
C LEU A 405 -2.68 -2.49 -25.56
N LEU A 406 -2.74 -3.53 -24.72
CA LEU A 406 -2.88 -3.38 -23.27
C LEU A 406 -1.61 -2.76 -22.65
N SER A 407 -0.44 -3.12 -23.16
CA SER A 407 0.84 -2.45 -22.87
C SER A 407 0.84 -0.97 -23.22
N SER A 408 0.37 -0.63 -24.41
CA SER A 408 0.27 0.74 -24.87
C SER A 408 -0.75 1.56 -24.05
N CYS A 409 -1.87 0.95 -23.66
CA CYS A 409 -2.90 1.59 -22.84
C CYS A 409 -2.38 1.98 -21.45
N ALA A 410 -1.69 1.04 -20.78
CA ALA A 410 -1.10 1.27 -19.46
C ALA A 410 0.02 2.32 -19.52
N THR A 411 0.95 2.21 -20.48
CA THR A 411 2.11 3.11 -20.58
C THR A 411 1.75 4.54 -21.01
N GLN A 412 0.61 4.74 -21.66
CA GLN A 412 0.10 6.08 -22.01
C GLN A 412 -0.78 6.70 -20.90
N GLY A 413 -1.09 5.96 -19.83
CA GLY A 413 -1.83 6.47 -18.67
C GLY A 413 -3.32 6.64 -18.90
N ILE A 414 -3.96 5.78 -19.70
CA ILE A 414 -5.43 5.82 -19.91
C ILE A 414 -6.20 5.64 -18.59
N GLY A 415 -5.62 4.96 -17.59
CA GLY A 415 -6.20 4.86 -16.24
C GLY A 415 -6.43 6.22 -15.54
N TRP A 416 -5.75 7.28 -15.98
CA TRP A 416 -5.94 8.64 -15.46
C TRP A 416 -7.20 9.34 -15.97
N LEU A 417 -7.93 8.76 -16.91
CA LEU A 417 -9.16 9.36 -17.42
C LEU A 417 -10.20 9.62 -16.34
N LEU A 418 -10.22 8.80 -15.28
CA LEU A 418 -11.14 9.01 -14.15
C LEU A 418 -10.75 10.23 -13.29
N GLY A 419 -9.50 10.68 -13.33
CA GLY A 419 -8.97 11.77 -12.50
C GLY A 419 -9.71 13.09 -12.69
N PRO A 420 -9.80 13.64 -13.93
CA PRO A 420 -10.58 14.85 -14.21
C PRO A 420 -12.03 14.77 -13.73
N PHE A 421 -12.69 13.62 -13.88
CA PHE A 421 -14.07 13.45 -13.44
C PHE A 421 -14.23 13.52 -11.92
N LEU A 422 -13.22 13.11 -11.13
CA LEU A 422 -13.23 13.28 -9.68
C LEU A 422 -13.30 14.74 -9.25
N THR A 423 -12.73 15.64 -10.05
CA THR A 423 -12.70 17.08 -9.73
C THR A 423 -14.02 17.78 -10.03
N ILE A 424 -14.86 17.18 -10.88
CA ILE A 424 -16.13 17.75 -11.36
C ILE A 424 -17.34 17.08 -10.69
N ALA A 425 -17.21 15.82 -10.29
CA ALA A 425 -18.31 15.03 -9.74
C ALA A 425 -18.73 15.46 -8.31
N ASN A 426 -20.02 15.24 -8.01
CA ASN A 426 -20.58 15.40 -6.66
C ASN A 426 -19.95 14.41 -5.66
N GLU A 427 -19.98 14.72 -4.37
CA GLU A 427 -19.20 14.01 -3.32
C GLU A 427 -19.42 12.49 -3.30
N ASN A 428 -20.67 12.02 -3.39
CA ASN A 428 -20.98 10.57 -3.41
C ASN A 428 -20.44 9.89 -4.68
N THR A 429 -20.54 10.56 -5.84
CA THR A 429 -20.05 10.04 -7.12
C THR A 429 -18.52 10.07 -7.16
N ALA A 430 -17.89 11.12 -6.62
CA ALA A 430 -16.45 11.25 -6.51
C ALA A 430 -15.85 10.16 -5.61
N GLN A 431 -16.55 9.75 -4.55
CA GLN A 431 -16.10 8.64 -3.70
C GLN A 431 -16.05 7.31 -4.46
N VAL A 432 -17.10 6.98 -5.22
CA VAL A 432 -17.18 5.74 -6.01
C VAL A 432 -16.14 5.76 -7.13
N LEU A 433 -16.07 6.85 -7.90
CA LEU A 433 -15.06 7.03 -8.95
C LEU A 433 -13.64 7.00 -8.37
N GLY A 434 -13.46 7.44 -7.12
CA GLY A 434 -12.17 7.46 -6.42
C GLY A 434 -11.64 6.05 -6.21
N TRP A 435 -12.48 5.10 -5.81
CA TRP A 435 -12.10 3.69 -5.69
C TRP A 435 -11.68 3.10 -7.03
N PHE A 436 -12.43 3.36 -8.11
CA PHE A 436 -12.04 2.92 -9.44
C PHE A 436 -10.71 3.54 -9.87
N PHE A 437 -10.53 4.84 -9.65
CA PHE A 437 -9.28 5.54 -9.96
C PHE A 437 -8.08 4.90 -9.23
N ILE A 438 -8.22 4.59 -7.94
CA ILE A 438 -7.15 3.92 -7.17
C ILE A 438 -6.83 2.54 -7.75
N ILE A 439 -7.84 1.73 -8.07
CA ILE A 439 -7.65 0.39 -8.62
C ILE A 439 -6.94 0.45 -9.97
N PHE A 440 -7.41 1.28 -10.91
CA PHE A 440 -6.82 1.39 -12.24
C PHE A 440 -5.39 1.93 -12.20
N ASN A 441 -5.10 2.93 -11.36
CA ASN A 441 -3.73 3.45 -11.21
C ASN A 441 -2.80 2.47 -10.48
N GLY A 442 -3.31 1.71 -9.51
CA GLY A 442 -2.55 0.64 -8.86
C GLY A 442 -2.19 -0.48 -9.83
N LEU A 443 -3.14 -0.89 -10.68
CA LEU A 443 -2.91 -1.89 -11.72
C LEU A 443 -1.94 -1.40 -12.81
N GLU A 444 -1.90 -0.10 -13.11
CA GLU A 444 -0.94 0.48 -14.06
C GLU A 444 0.51 0.17 -13.63
N GLY A 445 0.83 0.37 -12.33
CA GLY A 445 2.15 0.08 -11.78
C GLY A 445 2.52 -1.41 -11.84
N LEU A 446 1.56 -2.28 -11.52
CA LEU A 446 1.74 -3.75 -11.62
C LEU A 446 2.00 -4.17 -13.08
N TRP A 447 1.23 -3.61 -14.01
CA TRP A 447 1.37 -3.92 -15.43
C TRP A 447 2.74 -3.51 -15.98
N CYS A 448 3.25 -2.35 -15.58
CA CYS A 448 4.60 -1.91 -15.91
C CYS A 448 5.70 -2.87 -15.42
N ILE A 449 5.52 -3.51 -14.25
CA ILE A 449 6.44 -4.56 -13.77
C ILE A 449 6.38 -5.80 -14.67
N LEU A 450 5.18 -6.26 -14.99
CA LEU A 450 4.99 -7.43 -15.86
C LEU A 450 5.59 -7.21 -17.25
N LEU A 451 5.35 -6.05 -17.86
CA LEU A 451 5.95 -5.68 -19.14
C LEU A 451 7.47 -5.68 -19.09
N TYR A 452 8.04 -5.14 -18.02
CA TYR A 452 9.48 -5.14 -17.84
C TYR A 452 10.04 -6.57 -17.76
N ILE A 453 9.41 -7.45 -16.98
CA ILE A 453 9.83 -8.87 -16.87
C ILE A 453 9.77 -9.54 -18.25
N ILE A 454 8.70 -9.33 -19.02
CA ILE A 454 8.55 -9.89 -20.36
C ILE A 454 9.66 -9.40 -21.29
N ILE A 455 9.92 -8.09 -21.32
CA ILE A 455 10.98 -7.49 -22.16
C ILE A 455 12.36 -8.02 -21.74
N TRP A 456 12.59 -8.17 -20.44
CA TRP A 456 13.86 -8.69 -19.91
C TRP A 456 14.08 -10.16 -20.29
N LEU A 457 13.05 -11.01 -20.18
CA LEU A 457 13.11 -12.41 -20.60
C LEU A 457 13.43 -12.54 -22.09
N GLN A 458 12.76 -11.74 -22.93
CA GLN A 458 13.02 -11.72 -24.38
C GLN A 458 14.49 -11.38 -24.70
N HIS A 459 15.03 -10.34 -24.05
CA HIS A 459 16.40 -9.93 -24.27
C HIS A 459 17.42 -10.99 -23.82
N TRP A 460 17.10 -11.74 -22.77
CA TRP A 460 17.96 -12.82 -22.31
C TRP A 460 17.98 -13.99 -23.28
N ASP A 461 16.85 -14.33 -23.89
CA ASP A 461 16.76 -15.36 -24.93
C ASP A 461 17.50 -14.96 -26.21
N GLU A 462 17.42 -13.69 -26.63
CA GLU A 462 18.21 -13.17 -27.76
C GLU A 462 19.70 -13.28 -27.50
N ARG A 463 20.17 -12.89 -26.30
CA ARG A 463 21.58 -13.02 -25.93
C ARG A 463 22.05 -14.47 -25.94
N LYS A 464 21.22 -15.40 -25.45
CA LYS A 464 21.51 -16.85 -25.54
C LYS A 464 21.62 -17.32 -26.98
N ARG A 465 20.71 -16.90 -27.87
CA ARG A 465 20.77 -17.26 -29.31
C ARG A 465 22.02 -16.70 -29.99
N VAL A 466 22.39 -15.44 -29.71
CA VAL A 466 23.61 -14.83 -30.26
C VAL A 466 24.86 -15.53 -29.73
N MET A 467 24.89 -15.90 -28.44
CA MET A 467 26.00 -16.69 -27.88
C MET A 467 26.08 -18.07 -28.54
N ALA A 468 24.97 -18.79 -28.67
CA ALA A 468 24.93 -20.09 -29.35
C ALA A 468 25.35 -19.99 -30.83
N ALA A 469 24.93 -18.95 -31.55
CA ALA A 469 25.34 -18.70 -32.93
C ALA A 469 26.84 -18.39 -33.04
N LYS A 470 27.40 -17.60 -32.11
CA LYS A 470 28.85 -17.35 -32.05
C LYS A 470 29.64 -18.62 -31.75
N GLU A 471 29.14 -19.48 -30.86
CA GLU A 471 29.78 -20.78 -30.56
C GLU A 471 29.73 -21.74 -31.76
N LEU A 472 28.60 -21.82 -32.46
CA LEU A 472 28.46 -22.58 -33.72
C LEU A 472 29.42 -22.06 -34.80
N THR A 473 29.56 -20.74 -34.94
CA THR A 473 30.45 -20.13 -35.93
C THR A 473 31.92 -20.38 -35.57
N LYS A 474 32.27 -20.28 -34.28
CA LYS A 474 33.61 -20.60 -33.77
C LYS A 474 33.95 -22.08 -33.98
N SER A 475 33.03 -22.99 -33.70
CA SER A 475 33.16 -24.43 -33.94
C SER A 475 33.38 -24.75 -35.44
N LYS A 476 32.58 -24.16 -36.34
CA LYS A 476 32.78 -24.29 -37.79
C LYS A 476 34.14 -23.75 -38.26
N SER A 477 34.58 -22.61 -37.73
CA SER A 477 35.89 -22.04 -38.08
C SER A 477 37.06 -22.93 -37.62
N LEU A 478 36.94 -23.59 -36.46
CA LEU A 478 37.92 -24.55 -35.94
C LEU A 478 37.92 -25.86 -36.75
N SER A 479 36.75 -26.36 -37.13
CA SER A 479 36.60 -27.53 -38.01
C SER A 479 37.19 -27.29 -39.40
N TYR A 480 36.93 -26.11 -40.00
CA TYR A 480 37.51 -25.72 -41.29
C TYR A 480 39.05 -25.63 -41.21
N ARG A 481 39.59 -25.04 -40.13
CA ARG A 481 41.05 -24.98 -39.90
C ARG A 481 41.68 -26.37 -39.72
N LYS A 482 40.97 -27.31 -39.09
CA LYS A 482 41.42 -28.70 -38.91
C LYS A 482 41.41 -29.45 -40.25
N HIS A 483 40.36 -29.27 -41.06
CA HIS A 483 40.30 -29.82 -42.41
C HIS A 483 41.34 -29.22 -43.35
N GLU A 484 41.64 -27.91 -43.27
CA GLU A 484 42.71 -27.28 -44.06
C GLU A 484 44.10 -27.78 -43.63
N LYS A 485 44.29 -28.07 -42.34
CA LYS A 485 45.54 -28.64 -41.83
C LYS A 485 45.74 -30.08 -42.31
N HIS A 486 44.69 -30.90 -42.31
CA HIS A 486 44.71 -32.23 -42.92
C HIS A 486 44.94 -32.14 -44.44
N ARG A 487 44.24 -31.26 -45.15
CA ARG A 487 44.41 -31.08 -46.60
C ARG A 487 45.82 -30.62 -46.99
N LYS A 488 46.50 -29.81 -46.17
CA LYS A 488 47.92 -29.45 -46.37
C LYS A 488 48.89 -30.58 -46.03
N GLN A 489 48.50 -31.51 -45.16
CA GLN A 489 49.24 -32.73 -44.86
C GLN A 489 49.08 -33.77 -45.97
N ASP A 490 47.88 -33.85 -46.56
CA ASP A 490 47.57 -34.70 -47.71
C ASP A 490 48.20 -34.13 -49.00
N LEU A 491 48.25 -32.80 -49.19
CA LEU A 491 49.00 -32.17 -50.31
C LEU A 491 50.52 -32.34 -50.23
N TYR A 492 51.07 -32.75 -49.08
CA TYR A 492 52.48 -33.17 -48.96
C TYR A 492 52.67 -34.66 -49.28
N TYR A 493 51.59 -35.45 -49.30
CA TYR A 493 51.58 -36.87 -49.65
C TYR A 493 51.09 -37.14 -51.09
N ASP A 494 50.26 -36.24 -51.65
CA ASP A 494 49.64 -36.34 -52.99
C ASP A 494 50.43 -35.63 -54.12
N SER A 495 51.70 -35.27 -53.90
CA SER A 495 52.65 -35.15 -55.03
C SER A 495 52.96 -36.52 -55.68
N PHE A 496 52.33 -37.59 -55.20
CA PHE A 496 52.16 -38.86 -55.89
C PHE A 496 50.66 -39.19 -55.94
N THR A 497 50.17 -39.43 -57.16
CA THR A 497 48.81 -39.93 -57.50
C THR A 497 47.67 -38.92 -57.38
N GLY A 498 47.30 -38.34 -58.52
CA GLY A 498 46.09 -37.54 -58.65
C GLY A 498 44.85 -38.40 -58.86
N LEU A 499 43.70 -37.94 -58.33
CA LEU A 499 42.37 -38.10 -58.92
C LEU A 499 41.32 -37.31 -58.14
N SER A 500 40.38 -36.73 -58.88
CA SER A 500 39.24 -35.92 -58.42
C SER A 500 38.10 -36.75 -57.84
N MET A 501 37.30 -36.17 -56.94
CA MET A 501 35.84 -35.96 -57.12
C MET A 501 35.18 -35.34 -55.88
N ASP A 502 34.41 -34.28 -56.16
CA ASP A 502 33.06 -33.92 -55.71
C ASP A 502 32.54 -34.25 -54.30
N ASN A 503 31.97 -33.20 -53.70
CA ASN A 503 31.41 -33.14 -52.37
C ASN A 503 29.96 -32.68 -52.51
N GLU A 504 28.99 -33.52 -52.13
CA GLU A 504 27.58 -33.15 -52.11
C GLU A 504 26.91 -33.54 -50.77
N ASP A 505 26.24 -32.53 -50.25
CA ASP A 505 25.04 -32.55 -49.40
C ASP A 505 25.13 -32.69 -47.86
N SER A 506 24.76 -31.60 -47.19
CA SER A 506 24.27 -31.58 -45.83
C SER A 506 23.42 -30.33 -45.60
N ARG A 507 22.09 -30.47 -45.64
CA ARG A 507 21.15 -29.64 -44.86
C ARG A 507 19.71 -30.15 -44.90
N ARG A 508 19.28 -30.81 -43.82
CA ARG A 508 17.88 -30.80 -43.38
C ARG A 508 17.82 -30.98 -41.88
N GLN A 509 17.46 -29.91 -41.17
CA GLN A 509 16.59 -29.87 -39.98
C GLN A 509 16.79 -28.53 -39.25
N SER A 510 15.75 -27.70 -39.26
CA SER A 510 15.21 -26.98 -38.11
C SER A 510 14.29 -25.87 -38.62
N TYR A 511 13.01 -26.21 -38.75
CA TYR A 511 11.90 -25.26 -38.74
C TYR A 511 11.23 -25.36 -37.36
N ILE A 512 10.51 -24.30 -36.99
CA ILE A 512 9.80 -24.04 -35.74
C ILE A 512 10.61 -23.12 -34.81
N PHE A 513 10.67 -21.82 -35.15
CA PHE A 513 10.67 -20.65 -34.24
C PHE A 513 10.95 -19.29 -34.95
N ASP A 514 10.89 -19.22 -36.29
CA ASP A 514 11.19 -17.99 -37.06
C ASP A 514 10.02 -16.99 -37.21
N ASP A 515 8.83 -17.29 -36.68
CA ASP A 515 7.63 -16.50 -36.97
C ASP A 515 7.47 -15.20 -36.15
N LEU A 516 8.50 -14.84 -35.37
CA LEU A 516 8.65 -13.51 -34.76
C LEU A 516 9.79 -12.70 -35.41
N TYR A 517 10.53 -13.28 -36.37
CA TYR A 517 11.75 -12.71 -36.95
C TYR A 517 11.58 -12.24 -38.40
N ASN A 518 10.52 -12.63 -39.11
CA ASN A 518 10.24 -12.16 -40.48
C ASN A 518 9.58 -10.77 -40.57
N TRP A 519 9.62 -9.96 -39.50
CA TRP A 519 9.16 -8.56 -39.58
C TRP A 519 10.18 -7.62 -40.25
N GLU A 520 11.38 -8.12 -40.64
CA GLU A 520 12.49 -7.26 -41.07
C GLU A 520 13.01 -7.44 -42.51
N ILE A 521 12.58 -8.44 -43.29
CA ILE A 521 13.04 -8.58 -44.70
C ILE A 521 11.92 -9.20 -45.55
N THR A 522 11.03 -8.38 -46.12
CA THR A 522 10.34 -8.60 -47.41
C THR A 522 9.38 -7.44 -47.65
N ASP A 523 9.89 -6.35 -48.22
CA ASP A 523 9.23 -5.54 -49.26
C ASP A 523 10.16 -4.40 -49.65
N GLY A 524 11.31 -4.80 -50.20
CA GLY A 524 12.14 -3.95 -51.04
C GLY A 524 11.98 -4.42 -52.49
N THR A 525 10.87 -4.08 -53.13
CA THR A 525 10.82 -4.04 -54.60
C THR A 525 10.53 -2.61 -55.04
N SER A 526 11.56 -2.05 -55.66
CA SER A 526 11.59 -0.79 -56.40
C SER A 526 10.33 -0.55 -57.23
N THR A 527 9.85 0.69 -57.24
CA THR A 527 9.32 1.31 -58.46
C THR A 527 9.23 2.83 -58.33
N TYR A 528 10.22 3.49 -58.97
CA TYR A 528 10.20 4.77 -59.67
C TYR A 528 9.97 6.13 -58.95
N CYS A 529 10.95 7.00 -59.24
CA CYS A 529 11.08 8.46 -59.11
C CYS A 529 11.49 9.04 -57.74
#